data_AF-A0A936SPP1-F1
#
_entry.id   AF-A0A936SPP1-F1
#
_cell.length_a   1.000
_cell.length_b   1.000
_cell.length_c   1.000
_cell.angle_alpha   90.00
_cell.angle_beta   90.00
_cell.angle_gamma   90.00
#
_symmetry.space_group_name_H-M   'P 1'
#
loop_
_entity.id
_entity.type
_entity.pdbx_description
1 polymer ?
#
loop_
_entity_poly.entity_id
_entity_poly.type
_entity_poly.pdbx_seq_one_letter_code
_entity_poly.pdbx_strand_id
1 'polypeptide(L)' 'MYMCLCKGITESEVRAAGRNGIVMPSQLKAKFDLKCHGCCGRCAKNIHEFVEVAAQGAATSCPR' A
#
# COMPACT_ATOMS: atom_id res chain seq x y z
N MET A 1 -7.30 0.89 -9.32
CA MET A 1 -8.29 -0.11 -8.84
C MET A 1 -8.24 -0.23 -7.31
N TYR A 2 -9.17 -0.97 -6.70
CA TYR A 2 -9.14 -1.28 -5.27
C TYR A 2 -8.17 -2.44 -4.99
N MET A 3 -7.22 -2.23 -4.08
CA MET A 3 -6.27 -3.25 -3.61
C MET A 3 -6.76 -3.95 -2.33
N CYS A 4 -7.64 -3.31 -1.56
CA CYS A 4 -8.31 -3.94 -0.41
C CYS A 4 -9.76 -3.49 -0.33
N LEU A 5 -10.70 -4.41 -0.57
CA LEU A 5 -12.14 -4.12 -0.49
C LEU A 5 -12.62 -3.91 0.94
N CYS A 6 -12.06 -4.64 1.92
CA CYS A 6 -12.49 -4.53 3.32
C CYS A 6 -12.26 -3.12 3.91
N LYS A 7 -11.25 -2.40 3.43
CA LYS A 7 -10.89 -1.05 3.90
C LYS A 7 -11.02 0.03 2.83
N GLY A 8 -11.53 -0.32 1.64
CA GLY A 8 -11.64 0.61 0.52
C GLY A 8 -10.31 1.21 0.05
N ILE A 9 -9.21 0.47 0.17
CA ILE A 9 -7.88 0.98 -0.21
C ILE A 9 -7.71 0.86 -1.73
N THR A 10 -7.35 1.96 -2.38
CA THR A 10 -7.11 2.01 -3.82
C THR A 10 -5.62 2.06 -4.14
N GLU A 11 -5.27 1.67 -5.37
CA GLU A 11 -3.91 1.84 -5.89
C GLU A 11 -3.44 3.30 -5.81
N SER A 12 -4.31 4.28 -6.03
CA SER A 12 -3.97 5.69 -5.94
C SER A 12 -3.50 6.09 -4.53
N GLU A 13 -4.17 5.56 -3.50
CA GLU A 13 -3.79 5.76 -2.09
C GLU A 13 -2.43 5.11 -1.79
N VAL A 14 -2.21 3.89 -2.28
CA VAL A 14 -0.94 3.16 -2.09
C VAL A 14 0.21 3.87 -2.82
N ARG A 15 -0.03 4.37 -4.03
CA ARG A 15 0.94 5.18 -4.78
C ARG A 15 1.23 6.51 -4.08
N ALA A 16 0.22 7.13 -3.46
CA ALA A 16 0.41 8.34 -2.64
C ALA A 16 1.27 8.06 -1.40
N ALA A 17 1.07 6.93 -0.73
CA ALA A 17 1.93 6.49 0.36
C ALA A 17 3.39 6.31 -0.11
N GLY A 18 3.57 5.72 -1.30
CA GLY A 18 4.85 5.58 -1.97
C GLY A 18 5.59 6.90 -2.20
N ARG A 19 4.89 7.93 -2.71
CA ARG A 19 5.45 9.30 -2.86
C ARG A 19 5.91 9.91 -1.54
N ASN A 20 5.34 9.47 -0.42
CA ASN A 20 5.73 9.90 0.92
C ASN A 20 6.83 8.99 1.53
N GLY A 21 7.47 8.14 0.73
CA GLY A 21 8.54 7.24 1.16
C GLY A 21 8.07 5.97 1.88
N ILE A 22 6.76 5.69 1.91
CA ILE A 22 6.19 4.49 2.54
C ILE A 22 6.21 3.37 1.51
N VAL A 23 7.30 2.61 1.47
CA VAL A 23 7.52 1.54 0.48
C VAL A 23 7.75 0.17 1.10
N MET A 24 8.07 0.10 2.40
CA MET A 24 8.34 -1.19 3.04
C MET A 24 7.05 -1.91 3.42
N PRO A 25 7.00 -3.26 3.31
CA PRO A 25 5.81 -4.04 3.64
C PRO A 25 5.27 -3.79 5.05
N SER A 26 6.15 -3.62 6.04
CA SER A 26 5.79 -3.33 7.43
C SER A 26 5.14 -1.96 7.58
N GLN A 27 5.67 -0.94 6.90
CA GLN A 27 5.14 0.41 6.91
C GLN A 27 3.77 0.47 6.22
N LEU A 28 3.61 -0.21 5.08
CA LEU A 28 2.33 -0.31 4.38
C LEU A 28 1.28 -1.03 5.23
N LYS A 29 1.65 -2.14 5.88
CA LYS A 29 0.76 -2.85 6.82
C LYS A 29 0.31 -1.97 7.98
N ALA A 30 1.19 -1.14 8.52
CA ALA A 30 0.85 -0.19 9.58
C ALA A 30 -0.01 0.97 9.05
N LYS A 31 0.39 1.59 7.94
CA LYS A 31 -0.30 2.75 7.33
C LYS A 31 -1.74 2.44 6.94
N PHE A 32 -1.96 1.25 6.40
CA PHE A 32 -3.27 0.79 5.93
C PHE A 32 -3.97 -0.18 6.90
N ASP A 33 -3.37 -0.40 8.06
CA ASP A 33 -3.92 -1.24 9.13
C ASP A 33 -4.32 -2.66 8.65
N LEU A 34 -3.49 -3.25 7.79
CA LEU A 34 -3.81 -4.52 7.09
C LEU A 34 -3.81 -5.76 8.01
N LYS A 35 -3.37 -5.62 9.26
CA LYS A 35 -3.33 -6.69 10.28
C LYS A 35 -4.51 -6.65 11.25
N CYS A 36 -5.49 -5.78 11.06
CA CYS A 36 -6.58 -5.64 12.02
C CYS A 36 -7.51 -6.87 12.04
N HIS A 37 -7.91 -7.28 13.24
CA HIS A 37 -8.91 -8.32 13.46
C HIS A 37 -10.24 -7.92 12.79
N GLY A 38 -10.86 -8.83 12.03
CA GLY A 38 -12.12 -8.58 11.30
C GLY A 38 -11.97 -8.32 9.79
N CYS A 39 -10.75 -8.30 9.25
CA CYS A 39 -10.50 -8.22 7.80
C CYS A 39 -10.18 -9.61 7.20
N CYS A 40 -10.48 -9.83 5.92
CA CYS A 40 -10.21 -11.11 5.23
C CYS A 40 -8.72 -11.47 5.12
N GLY A 41 -7.80 -10.55 5.43
CA GLY A 41 -6.35 -10.78 5.50
C GLY A 41 -5.64 -11.01 4.16
N ARG A 42 -6.36 -11.03 3.02
CA ARG A 42 -5.77 -11.26 1.70
C ARG A 42 -4.77 -10.17 1.31
N CYS A 43 -5.09 -8.91 1.61
CA CYS A 43 -4.21 -7.76 1.40
C CYS A 43 -2.88 -7.88 2.17
N ALA A 44 -2.88 -8.44 3.37
CA ALA A 44 -1.66 -8.65 4.14
C ALA A 44 -0.80 -9.81 3.63
N LYS A 45 -1.44 -10.84 3.03
CA LYS A 45 -0.76 -11.96 2.37
C LYS A 45 -0.14 -11.52 1.03
N ASN A 46 -0.85 -10.71 0.26
CA ASN A 46 -0.40 -10.16 -1.03
C ASN A 46 0.24 -8.77 -0.88
N ILE A 47 1.02 -8.56 0.19
CA ILE A 47 1.62 -7.24 0.45
C ILE A 47 2.60 -6.80 -0.66
N HIS A 48 3.11 -7.74 -1.45
CA HIS A 48 4.04 -7.45 -2.55
C HIS A 48 3.40 -6.56 -3.62
N GLU A 49 2.11 -6.74 -3.93
CA GLU A 49 1.40 -5.84 -4.87
C GLU A 49 1.36 -4.40 -4.34
N PHE A 50 1.13 -4.23 -3.03
CA PHE A 50 1.15 -2.90 -2.41
C PHE A 50 2.53 -2.26 -2.49
N VAL A 51 3.59 -3.05 -2.28
CA VAL A 51 4.98 -2.57 -2.37
C VAL A 51 5.30 -2.13 -3.79
N GLU A 52 4.89 -2.88 -4.81
CA GLU A 52 5.13 -2.52 -6.21
C GLU A 52 4.45 -1.21 -6.57
N VAL A 53 3.18 -1.04 -6.22
CA VAL A 53 2.42 0.19 -6.48
C VAL A 53 3.00 1.39 -5.71
N ALA A 54 3.42 1.17 -4.46
CA ALA A 54 4.09 2.20 -3.67
C ALA A 54 5.46 2.58 -4.27
N ALA A 55 6.25 1.61 -4.72
CA ALA A 55 7.54 1.85 -5.37
C ALA A 55 7.40 2.64 -6.67
N GLN A 56 6.37 2.37 -7.48
CA GLN A 56 6.04 3.20 -8.65
C GLN A 56 5.78 4.67 -8.23
N GLY A 57 5.07 4.88 -7.12
CA GLY A 57 4.84 6.21 -6.56
C GLY A 57 6.14 6.92 -6.15
N ALA A 58 7.02 6.21 -5.44
CA ALA A 58 8.32 6.73 -5.00
C ALA A 58 9.25 7.07 -6.18
N ALA A 59 9.27 6.24 -7.22
CA ALA A 59 10.06 6.50 -8.43
C ALA A 59 9.58 7.76 -9.18
N THR A 60 8.29 8.08 -9.10
CA THR A 60 7.72 9.29 -9.73
C THR A 60 8.04 10.57 -8.95
N SER A 61 8.43 10.46 -7.67
CA SER A 61 8.79 11.61 -6.84
C SER A 61 10.24 12.06 -6.95
N CYS A 62 11.05 11.52 -7.87
CA CYS A 62 12.34 12.13 -8.20
C CYS A 62 12.11 13.52 -8.84
N PRO A 63 12.49 14.64 -8.19
CA PRO A 63 12.73 15.85 -8.93
C PRO A 63 14.01 15.61 -9.74
N ARG A 64 13.90 15.75 -11.06
CA ARG A 64 15.07 15.76 -11.94
C ARG A 64 15.86 17.03 -11.74
#